data_AF-A0A699L8V5-F1
#
_entry.id   AF-A0A699L8V5-F1
#
_cell.length_a   1.000
_cell.length_b   1.000
_cell.length_c   1.000
_cell.angle_alpha   90.00
_cell.angle_beta   90.00
_cell.angle_gamma   90.00
#
_symmetry.space_group_name_H-M   'P 1'
#
loop_
_entity.id
_entity.type
_entity.pdbx_description
1 polymer ?
#
loop_
_entity_poly.entity_id
_entity_poly.type
_entity_poly.pdbx_seq_one_letter_code
_entity_poly.pdbx_strand_id
1 'polypeptide(L)'
;MAPKRTTSSIADQETTNTASVTNAQLQAMIDQGVTAALAARDALRSTNDDDSHNSRTGVKRTERATRECTYTDFLKCQPLHFNGTEGIASLSQWLERMKSVFHINNCAVENQVKFATCTLHSVALTWWNTHVKTVG
;
A
#
# COMPACT_ATOMS: atom_id res chain seq x y z
N MET A 1 -7.83 63.99 -36.95
CA MET A 1 -8.53 64.10 -35.65
C MET A 1 -9.16 62.76 -35.35
N ALA A 2 -8.77 62.14 -34.23
CA ALA A 2 -9.00 60.72 -33.92
C ALA A 2 -10.42 60.41 -33.42
N PRO A 3 -10.97 59.20 -33.67
CA PRO A 3 -12.12 58.70 -32.95
C PRO A 3 -11.72 58.13 -31.58
N LYS A 4 -12.53 58.45 -30.58
CA LYS A 4 -12.40 58.17 -29.15
C LYS A 4 -12.78 56.71 -28.80
N ARG A 5 -11.99 56.14 -27.89
CA ARG A 5 -12.11 54.88 -27.10
C ARG A 5 -13.51 54.25 -26.96
N THR A 6 -13.55 52.91 -27.07
CA THR A 6 -14.30 52.04 -26.15
C THR A 6 -13.44 50.83 -25.79
N THR A 7 -12.88 50.84 -24.58
CA THR A 7 -12.24 49.68 -23.96
C THR A 7 -13.35 48.86 -23.31
N SER A 8 -13.76 47.76 -23.95
CA SER A 8 -14.68 46.80 -23.33
C SER A 8 -13.88 45.93 -22.37
N SER A 9 -14.01 46.22 -21.07
CA SER A 9 -13.58 45.33 -19.99
C SER A 9 -14.55 44.15 -19.98
N ILE A 10 -14.15 43.04 -20.60
CA ILE A 10 -14.73 41.74 -20.31
C ILE A 10 -14.02 41.28 -19.04
N ALA A 11 -14.62 41.59 -17.89
CA ALA A 11 -14.34 40.85 -16.68
C ALA A 11 -14.90 39.44 -16.92
N ASP A 12 -14.04 38.51 -17.28
CA ASP A 12 -14.36 37.08 -17.18
C ASP A 12 -14.64 36.81 -15.70
N GLN A 13 -15.93 36.80 -15.35
CA GLN A 13 -16.39 36.23 -14.10
C GLN A 13 -16.18 34.71 -14.21
N GLU A 14 -15.01 34.26 -13.83
CA GLU A 14 -14.80 32.86 -13.47
C GLU A 14 -15.66 32.59 -12.24
N THR A 15 -16.89 32.15 -12.49
CA THR A 15 -17.77 31.61 -11.47
C THR A 15 -17.19 30.24 -11.11
N THR A 16 -16.21 30.24 -10.23
CA THR A 16 -15.78 29.05 -9.51
C THR A 16 -16.96 28.63 -8.64
N ASN A 17 -17.84 27.82 -9.20
CA ASN A 17 -18.82 27.06 -8.44
C ASN A 17 -18.03 26.11 -7.53
N THR A 18 -17.64 26.60 -6.35
CA THR A 18 -17.15 25.74 -5.27
C THR A 18 -18.34 24.91 -4.82
N ALA A 19 -18.57 23.79 -5.50
CA ALA A 19 -19.47 22.76 -5.04
C ALA A 19 -18.91 22.26 -3.70
N SER A 20 -19.48 22.73 -2.61
CA SER A 20 -19.15 22.26 -1.28
C SER A 20 -19.55 20.80 -1.20
N VAL A 21 -18.56 19.90 -1.33
CA VAL A 21 -18.79 18.47 -1.15
C VAL A 21 -19.24 18.27 0.30
N THR A 22 -20.48 17.85 0.47
CA THR A 22 -21.07 17.62 1.78
C THR A 22 -20.53 16.31 2.36
N ASN A 23 -20.50 16.19 3.69
CA ASN A 23 -20.05 14.95 4.35
C ASN A 23 -20.86 13.72 3.91
N ALA A 24 -22.13 13.91 3.54
CA ALA A 24 -22.97 12.84 2.98
C ALA A 24 -22.49 12.35 1.61
N GLN A 25 -21.98 13.25 0.76
CA GLN A 25 -21.40 12.88 -0.53
C GLN A 25 -20.08 12.13 -0.37
N LEU A 26 -19.25 12.54 0.60
CA LEU A 26 -18.02 11.80 0.94
C LEU A 26 -18.34 10.38 1.44
N GLN A 27 -19.33 10.25 2.33
CA GLN A 27 -19.76 8.94 2.83
C GLN A 27 -20.28 8.04 1.69
N ALA A 28 -21.10 8.59 0.79
CA ALA A 28 -21.60 7.85 -0.36
C ALA A 28 -20.48 7.37 -1.29
N MET A 29 -19.43 8.18 -1.51
CA MET A 29 -18.27 7.76 -2.30
C MET A 29 -17.47 6.64 -1.64
N ILE A 30 -17.35 6.67 -0.31
CA ILE A 30 -16.69 5.59 0.46
C ILE A 30 -17.50 4.30 0.37
N ASP A 31 -18.80 4.37 0.62
CA ASP A 31 -19.69 3.20 0.59
C ASP A 31 -19.75 2.57 -0.81
N GLN A 32 -19.75 3.40 -1.86
CA GLN A 32 -19.67 2.95 -3.24
C GLN A 32 -18.32 2.26 -3.55
N GLY A 33 -17.21 2.81 -3.06
CA GLY A 33 -15.88 2.21 -3.23
C GLY A 33 -15.74 0.86 -2.52
N VAL A 34 -16.25 0.75 -1.29
CA VAL A 34 -16.26 -0.50 -0.51
C VAL A 34 -17.11 -1.57 -1.19
N THR A 35 -18.30 -1.19 -1.69
CA THR A 35 -19.20 -2.11 -2.40
C THR A 35 -18.55 -2.63 -3.68
N ALA A 36 -17.90 -1.76 -4.46
CA ALA A 36 -17.20 -2.15 -5.68
C ALA A 36 -16.03 -3.10 -5.41
N ALA A 37 -15.24 -2.85 -4.36
CA ALA A 37 -14.12 -3.71 -3.98
C ALA A 37 -14.60 -5.10 -3.51
N LEU A 38 -15.71 -5.16 -2.76
CA LEU A 38 -16.28 -6.42 -2.30
C LEU A 38 -16.82 -7.25 -3.48
N ALA A 39 -17.54 -6.61 -4.41
CA ALA A 39 -18.04 -7.26 -5.62
C ALA A 39 -16.91 -7.80 -6.51
N ALA A 40 -15.82 -7.05 -6.68
CA ALA A 40 -14.65 -7.51 -7.44
C ALA A 40 -13.98 -8.74 -6.80
N ARG A 41 -13.89 -8.78 -5.46
CA ARG A 41 -13.37 -9.93 -4.72
C ARG A 41 -14.22 -11.18 -4.89
N ASP A 42 -15.54 -11.04 -4.83
CA ASP A 42 -16.46 -12.16 -4.95
C ASP A 42 -16.53 -12.70 -6.39
N ALA A 43 -16.41 -11.81 -7.39
CA ALA A 43 -16.26 -12.21 -8.80
C ALA A 43 -14.98 -13.01 -9.05
N LEU A 44 -13.85 -12.64 -8.43
CA LEU A 44 -12.60 -13.40 -8.52
C LEU A 44 -12.71 -14.79 -7.85
N ARG A 45 -13.53 -14.90 -6.79
CA ARG A 45 -13.76 -16.17 -6.09
C ARG A 45 -14.62 -17.14 -6.91
N SER A 46 -15.58 -16.61 -7.67
CA SER A 46 -16.52 -17.42 -8.48
C SER A 46 -15.89 -18.06 -9.74
N THR A 47 -14.69 -17.64 -10.15
CA THR A 47 -14.04 -18.16 -11.37
C THR A 47 -13.21 -19.43 -11.14
N ASN A 48 -13.10 -19.91 -9.90
CA ASN A 48 -12.25 -21.06 -9.55
C ASN A 48 -13.03 -22.35 -9.22
N ASP A 49 -14.33 -22.42 -9.52
CA ASP A 49 -15.18 -23.60 -9.24
C ASP A 49 -15.32 -24.57 -10.44
N ASP A 50 -14.33 -24.64 -11.34
CA ASP A 50 -14.28 -25.72 -12.33
C ASP A 50 -12.85 -26.24 -12.55
N ASP A 51 -12.35 -27.00 -11.58
CA ASP A 51 -11.15 -27.83 -11.74
C ASP A 51 -11.58 -29.26 -12.10
N SER A 52 -12.03 -29.45 -13.34
CA SER A 52 -12.14 -30.78 -13.94
C SER A 52 -10.75 -31.41 -14.06
N HIS A 53 -10.54 -32.51 -13.33
CA HIS A 53 -9.29 -33.25 -13.33
C HIS A 53 -9.03 -33.92 -14.69
N ASN A 54 -7.89 -33.62 -15.32
CA ASN A 54 -6.92 -34.60 -15.82
C ASN A 54 -5.88 -33.92 -16.74
N SER A 55 -4.61 -33.91 -16.32
CA SER A 55 -3.48 -34.34 -17.18
C SER A 55 -2.18 -34.35 -16.38
N ARG A 56 -1.86 -35.59 -15.99
CA ARG A 56 -0.54 -36.18 -15.80
C ARG A 56 0.63 -35.42 -16.47
N THR A 57 1.35 -34.64 -15.67
CA THR A 57 2.79 -34.37 -15.90
C THR A 57 3.48 -34.29 -14.54
N GLY A 58 4.42 -35.21 -14.32
CA GLY A 58 5.08 -35.47 -13.05
C GLY A 58 6.05 -34.39 -12.62
N VAL A 59 5.53 -33.25 -12.19
CA VAL A 59 6.17 -32.44 -11.15
C VAL A 59 5.22 -32.54 -9.99
N LYS A 60 5.68 -33.14 -8.89
CA LYS A 60 4.96 -33.12 -7.62
C LYS A 60 4.42 -31.71 -7.47
N ARG A 61 3.09 -31.56 -7.49
CA ARG A 61 2.46 -30.48 -6.74
C ARG A 61 2.93 -30.74 -5.32
N THR A 62 4.10 -30.20 -4.99
CA THR A 62 4.38 -29.76 -3.66
C THR A 62 3.17 -28.86 -3.42
N GLU A 63 2.12 -29.41 -2.79
CA GLU A 63 1.38 -28.67 -1.75
C GLU A 63 2.36 -27.64 -1.28
N ARG A 64 2.11 -26.34 -1.48
CA ARG A 64 3.02 -25.30 -1.02
C ARG A 64 3.30 -25.70 0.41
N ALA A 65 4.44 -26.35 0.64
CA ALA A 65 4.84 -26.76 1.95
C ALA A 65 4.74 -25.44 2.68
N THR A 66 4.06 -25.43 3.81
CA THR A 66 3.96 -24.30 4.73
C THR A 66 5.38 -23.87 5.06
N ARG A 67 6.02 -23.19 4.09
CA ARG A 67 7.42 -22.89 4.06
C ARG A 67 7.42 -21.53 4.70
N GLU A 68 7.56 -21.58 6.00
CA GLU A 68 7.66 -20.41 6.83
C GLU A 68 8.84 -19.59 6.30
N CYS A 69 8.56 -18.32 6.03
CA CYS A 69 9.58 -17.33 5.72
C CYS A 69 10.71 -17.40 6.74
N THR A 70 11.92 -17.71 6.26
CA THR A 70 13.11 -17.63 7.11
C THR A 70 13.72 -16.24 7.02
N TYR A 71 14.58 -15.90 7.99
CA TYR A 71 15.37 -14.66 7.91
C TYR A 71 16.25 -14.62 6.65
N THR A 72 16.73 -15.76 6.17
CA THR A 72 17.50 -15.85 4.93
C THR A 72 16.66 -15.55 3.70
N ASP A 73 15.39 -15.97 3.67
CA ASP A 73 14.47 -15.63 2.57
C ASP A 73 14.19 -14.12 2.56
N PHE A 74 14.03 -13.49 3.72
CA PHE A 74 13.94 -12.03 3.86
C PHE A 74 15.17 -11.29 3.32
N LEU A 75 16.38 -11.72 3.69
CA LEU A 75 17.63 -11.09 3.23
C LEU A 75 17.87 -11.21 1.72
N LYS A 76 17.44 -12.33 1.10
CA LYS A 76 17.53 -12.50 -0.35
C LYS A 76 16.75 -11.44 -1.13
N CYS A 77 15.71 -10.85 -0.53
CA CYS A 77 14.93 -9.78 -1.14
C CYS A 77 15.62 -8.40 -1.07
N GLN A 78 16.81 -8.31 -0.47
CA GLN A 78 17.56 -7.06 -0.26
C GLN A 78 16.64 -5.98 0.32
N PRO A 79 16.21 -6.17 1.58
CA PRO A 79 15.21 -5.31 2.17
C PRO A 79 15.74 -3.87 2.28
N LEU A 80 14.86 -2.90 2.02
CA LEU A 80 15.21 -1.49 2.08
C LEU A 80 15.54 -1.11 3.53
N HIS A 81 16.59 -0.32 3.73
CA HIS A 81 16.93 0.24 5.04
C HIS A 81 16.26 1.59 5.27
N PHE A 82 16.08 1.97 6.53
CA PHE A 82 15.54 3.26 6.91
C PHE A 82 16.38 3.91 8.01
N ASN A 83 16.96 5.09 7.76
CA ASN A 83 17.82 5.77 8.74
C ASN A 83 17.03 6.70 9.68
N GLY A 84 15.81 7.09 9.32
CA GLY A 84 14.93 7.92 10.14
C GLY A 84 14.99 9.41 9.83
N THR A 85 15.72 9.84 8.81
CA THR A 85 15.92 11.25 8.44
C THR A 85 15.33 11.61 7.07
N GLU A 86 14.90 10.61 6.31
CA GLU A 86 14.50 10.73 4.90
C GLU A 86 13.04 11.17 4.70
N GLY A 87 12.30 11.39 5.80
CA GLY A 87 10.93 11.91 5.78
C GLY A 87 9.85 10.87 5.48
N ILE A 88 8.60 11.35 5.36
CA ILE A 88 7.40 10.49 5.27
C ILE A 88 7.38 9.67 3.98
N ALA A 89 7.84 10.22 2.85
CA ALA A 89 7.84 9.49 1.58
C ALA A 89 8.72 8.23 1.64
N SER A 90 9.93 8.35 2.20
CA SER A 90 10.85 7.22 2.39
C SER A 90 10.33 6.22 3.43
N LEU A 91 9.70 6.70 4.51
CA LEU A 91 9.05 5.83 5.48
C LEU A 91 7.93 5.00 4.83
N SER A 92 7.06 5.64 4.04
CA SER A 92 5.99 4.96 3.31
C SER A 92 6.55 3.92 2.34
N GLN A 93 7.60 4.28 1.58
CA GLN A 93 8.25 3.34 0.67
C GLN A 93 8.85 2.13 1.40
N TRP A 94 9.50 2.37 2.55
CA TRP A 94 10.04 1.31 3.38
C TRP A 94 8.95 0.37 3.91
N LEU A 95 7.85 0.91 4.43
CA LEU A 95 6.71 0.13 4.91
C LEU A 95 6.08 -0.73 3.80
N GLU A 96 5.85 -0.16 2.62
CA GLU A 96 5.31 -0.92 1.48
C GLU A 96 6.27 -2.02 1.02
N ARG A 97 7.59 -1.76 1.04
CA ARG A 97 8.59 -2.79 0.75
C ARG A 97 8.56 -3.93 1.77
N MET A 98 8.49 -3.62 3.06
CA MET A 98 8.40 -4.64 4.11
C MET A 98 7.13 -5.49 3.95
N LYS A 99 5.96 -4.87 3.77
CA LYS A 99 4.69 -5.57 3.53
C LYS A 99 4.78 -6.52 2.32
N SER A 100 5.35 -6.04 1.21
CA SER A 100 5.51 -6.85 0.00
C SER A 100 6.41 -8.06 0.24
N VAL A 101 7.57 -7.87 0.87
CA VAL A 101 8.51 -8.96 1.18
C VAL A 101 7.85 -9.98 2.12
N PHE A 102 7.11 -9.53 3.13
CA PHE A 102 6.41 -10.43 4.05
C PHE A 102 5.29 -11.22 3.38
N HIS A 103 4.55 -10.58 2.49
CA HIS A 103 3.47 -11.23 1.75
C HIS A 103 4.01 -12.30 0.77
N ILE A 104 5.03 -11.95 -0.03
CA ILE A 104 5.60 -12.85 -1.03
C ILE A 104 6.25 -14.08 -0.38
N ASN A 105 6.96 -13.89 0.74
CA ASN A 105 7.62 -14.98 1.44
C ASN A 105 6.73 -15.69 2.46
N ASN A 106 5.46 -15.28 2.61
CA ASN A 106 4.53 -15.82 3.61
C ASN A 106 5.11 -15.76 5.04
N CYS A 107 5.60 -14.58 5.46
CA CYS A 107 6.19 -14.40 6.78
C CYS A 107 5.14 -14.32 7.88
N ALA A 108 5.27 -15.22 8.87
CA ALA A 108 4.44 -15.25 10.05
C ALA A 108 4.53 -13.92 10.83
N VAL A 109 3.43 -13.50 11.43
CA VAL A 109 3.27 -12.16 12.03
C VAL A 109 4.31 -11.91 13.14
N GLU A 110 4.63 -12.94 13.92
CA GLU A 110 5.64 -12.92 14.98
C GLU A 110 7.07 -12.64 14.50
N ASN A 111 7.34 -12.85 13.21
CA ASN A 111 8.66 -12.63 12.60
C ASN A 111 8.73 -11.31 11.83
N GLN A 112 7.61 -10.73 11.41
CA GLN A 112 7.58 -9.50 10.60
C GLN A 112 8.28 -8.33 11.29
N VAL A 113 7.91 -8.06 12.55
CA VAL A 113 8.54 -6.96 13.32
C VAL A 113 10.03 -7.25 13.53
N LYS A 114 10.39 -8.48 13.91
CA LYS A 114 11.79 -8.88 14.12
C LYS A 114 12.62 -8.62 12.86
N PHE A 115 12.15 -9.04 11.70
CA PHE A 115 12.87 -8.87 10.44
C PHE A 115 12.91 -7.41 9.97
N ALA A 116 11.80 -6.67 10.07
CA ALA A 116 11.76 -5.26 9.72
C ALA A 116 12.75 -4.44 10.56
N THR A 117 12.81 -4.69 11.87
CA THR A 117 13.68 -3.92 12.78
C THR A 117 15.16 -4.08 12.48
N CYS A 118 15.58 -5.20 11.88
CA CYS A 118 16.96 -5.40 11.40
C CYS A 118 17.37 -4.42 10.26
N THR A 119 16.41 -3.74 9.65
CA THR A 119 16.65 -2.79 8.54
C THR A 119 16.63 -1.33 8.99
N LEU A 120 16.27 -1.08 10.25
CA LEU A 120 16.35 0.24 10.86
C LEU A 120 17.81 0.56 11.17
N HIS A 121 18.22 1.78 10.84
CA HIS A 121 19.57 2.27 11.05
C HIS A 121 19.54 3.64 11.76
N SER A 122 20.69 4.07 12.28
CA SER A 122 20.91 5.42 12.81
C SER A 122 19.81 5.89 13.79
N VAL A 123 19.12 6.98 13.48
CA VAL A 123 18.08 7.61 14.33
C VAL A 123 16.89 6.66 14.51
N ALA A 124 16.47 5.96 13.45
CA ALA A 124 15.37 5.01 13.53
C ALA A 124 15.68 3.83 14.47
N LEU A 125 16.91 3.30 14.40
CA LEU A 125 17.35 2.22 15.29
C LEU A 125 17.42 2.69 16.75
N THR A 126 17.94 3.90 16.98
CA THR A 126 18.04 4.49 18.32
C THR A 126 16.65 4.70 18.94
N TRP A 127 15.69 5.20 18.14
CA TRP A 127 14.31 5.36 18.54
C TRP A 127 13.67 4.01 18.90
N TRP A 128 13.81 2.99 18.04
CA TRP A 128 13.25 1.65 18.27
C TRP A 128 13.77 1.04 19.58
N ASN A 129 15.08 1.10 19.82
CA ASN A 129 15.70 0.58 21.04
C ASN A 129 15.20 1.29 22.31
N THR A 130 14.91 2.59 22.22
CA THR A 130 14.35 3.36 23.33
C THR A 130 12.89 2.97 23.57
N HIS A 131 12.11 2.79 22.51
CA HIS A 131 10.71 2.36 22.58
C HIS A 131 10.57 0.99 23.25
N VAL A 132 11.35 0.00 22.81
CA VAL A 132 11.32 -1.37 23.38
C VAL A 132 11.64 -1.36 24.88
N LYS A 133 12.61 -0.54 25.33
CA LYS A 133 12.95 -0.41 26.77
C LYS A 133 11.86 0.24 27.62
N THR A 134 11.01 1.04 27.00
CA THR A 134 9.98 1.82 27.72
C THR A 134 8.66 1.06 27.79
N VAL A 135 8.38 0.24 26.77
CA VAL A 135 7.11 -0.50 26.63
C VAL A 135 7.22 -1.96 27.07
N GLY A 136 8.41 -2.56 26.99
CA GLY A 136 8.69 -3.93 27.44
C GLY A 136 8.93 -4.01 28.94
#